data_AF-A0A351A3V2-F1
#
_entry.id   AF-A0A351A3V2-F1
#
_cell.length_a   1.000
_cell.length_b   1.000
_cell.length_c   1.000
_cell.angle_alpha   90.00
_cell.angle_beta   90.00
_cell.angle_gamma   90.00
#
_symmetry.space_group_name_H-M   'P 1'
#
loop_
_entity.id
_entity.type
_entity.pdbx_description
1 polymer ?
#
loop_
_entity_poly.entity_id
_entity_poly.type
_entity_poly.pdbx_seq_one_letter_code
_entity_poly.pdbx_strand_id
1 'polypeptide(L)'
;DEYYDALDRDELPVLRGIELTADDLLRRSIIQALMCHFELSMQSIEIAHLIDFRSYFAEELADLQEMQKAGLVKIEGDWISVEPAGRLLVRGVAMVFDRYLRADRERARYSRVI
;
A
#
# COMPACT_ATOMS: atom_id res chain seq x y z
N ASP A 1 19.27 5.51 -31.50
CA ASP A 1 18.16 5.81 -30.56
C ASP A 1 18.45 4.91 -29.38
N GLU A 2 18.62 5.47 -28.19
CA GLU A 2 19.31 4.78 -27.07
C GLU A 2 18.72 3.39 -26.75
N TYR A 3 17.42 3.23 -26.98
CA TYR A 3 16.73 1.95 -26.89
C TYR A 3 17.23 0.91 -27.91
N TYR A 4 17.27 1.26 -29.19
CA TYR A 4 17.72 0.37 -30.26
C TYR A 4 19.22 0.12 -30.19
N ASP A 5 20.00 1.14 -29.81
CA ASP A 5 21.46 1.03 -29.67
C ASP A 5 21.85 0.05 -28.54
N ALA A 6 21.01 -0.10 -27.50
CA ALA A 6 21.19 -1.11 -26.45
C ALA A 6 20.80 -2.52 -26.94
N LEU A 7 19.71 -2.65 -27.69
CA LEU A 7 19.30 -3.93 -28.29
C LEU A 7 20.35 -4.47 -29.27
N ASP A 8 20.94 -3.60 -30.09
CA ASP A 8 22.01 -3.96 -31.04
C ASP A 8 23.29 -4.46 -30.32
N ARG A 9 23.42 -4.15 -29.01
CA ARG A 9 24.51 -4.62 -28.13
C ARG A 9 24.13 -5.81 -27.24
N ASP A 10 22.95 -6.42 -27.43
CA ASP A 10 22.40 -7.47 -26.55
C ASP A 10 22.24 -7.00 -25.08
N GLU A 11 22.03 -5.69 -24.87
CA GLU A 11 21.79 -5.07 -23.57
C GLU A 11 20.28 -4.81 -23.37
N LEU A 12 19.75 -5.07 -22.18
CA LEU A 12 18.37 -4.71 -21.84
C LEU A 12 18.23 -3.17 -21.81
N PRO A 13 17.30 -2.56 -22.57
CA PRO A 13 17.15 -1.10 -22.65
C PRO A 13 16.37 -0.54 -21.44
N VAL A 14 16.89 -0.77 -20.24
CA VAL A 14 16.27 -0.33 -18.98
C VAL A 14 16.53 1.17 -18.77
N LEU A 15 15.47 1.98 -18.81
CA LEU A 15 15.58 3.42 -18.56
C LEU A 15 15.63 3.77 -17.06
N ARG A 16 14.76 3.14 -16.26
CA ARG A 16 14.65 3.36 -14.81
C ARG A 16 14.17 2.08 -14.14
N GLY A 17 14.58 1.90 -12.89
CA GLY A 17 14.11 0.83 -12.01
C GLY A 17 14.03 1.32 -10.57
N ILE A 18 13.37 0.53 -9.73
CA ILE A 18 13.38 0.70 -8.28
C ILE A 18 13.68 -0.65 -7.65
N GLU A 19 14.60 -0.66 -6.69
CA GLU A 19 14.83 -1.81 -5.83
C GLU A 19 13.85 -1.73 -4.66
N LEU A 20 13.01 -2.74 -4.50
CA LEU A 20 11.99 -2.77 -3.45
C LEU A 20 12.63 -3.17 -2.13
N THR A 21 12.40 -2.35 -1.10
CA THR A 21 12.76 -2.68 0.27
C THR A 21 11.81 -3.74 0.85
N ALA A 22 12.16 -4.32 2.00
CA ALA A 22 11.27 -5.25 2.71
C ALA A 22 9.92 -4.60 3.07
N ASP A 23 9.91 -3.32 3.43
CA ASP A 23 8.69 -2.54 3.69
C ASP A 23 7.87 -2.35 2.40
N ASP A 24 8.52 -2.08 1.26
CA ASP A 24 7.81 -1.97 -0.01
C ASP A 24 7.15 -3.29 -0.41
N LEU A 25 7.82 -4.43 -0.19
CA LEU A 25 7.27 -5.75 -0.46
C LEU A 25 6.10 -6.10 0.47
N LEU A 26 6.20 -5.73 1.75
CA LEU A 26 5.14 -5.85 2.75
C LEU A 26 3.92 -5.01 2.38
N ARG A 27 4.11 -3.72 2.07
CA ARG A 27 3.00 -2.84 1.69
C ARG A 27 2.37 -3.27 0.38
N ARG A 28 3.17 -3.76 -0.58
CA ARG A 28 2.66 -4.34 -1.83
C ARG A 28 1.75 -5.54 -1.59
N SER A 29 2.10 -6.46 -0.68
CA SER A 29 1.27 -7.65 -0.41
C SER A 29 -0.09 -7.25 0.18
N ILE A 30 -0.10 -6.28 1.09
CA ILE A 30 -1.33 -5.72 1.67
C ILE A 30 -2.20 -5.05 0.61
N ILE A 31 -1.62 -4.14 -0.19
CA ILE A 31 -2.33 -3.42 -1.25
C ILE A 31 -2.92 -4.42 -2.26
N GLN A 32 -2.17 -5.44 -2.66
CA GLN A 32 -2.63 -6.44 -3.60
C GLN A 32 -3.80 -7.26 -3.05
N ALA A 33 -3.73 -7.70 -1.77
CA ALA A 33 -4.80 -8.44 -1.13
C ALA A 33 -6.10 -7.61 -1.09
N LEU A 34 -6.03 -6.34 -0.67
CA LEU A 34 -7.19 -5.46 -0.63
C LEU A 34 -7.77 -5.16 -2.02
N MET A 35 -6.91 -4.94 -3.03
CA MET A 35 -7.34 -4.62 -4.39
C MET A 35 -7.94 -5.80 -5.14
N CYS A 36 -7.42 -7.01 -4.93
CA CYS A 36 -7.82 -8.18 -5.70
C CYS A 36 -8.84 -9.06 -4.97
N HIS A 37 -8.80 -9.10 -3.65
CA HIS A 37 -9.59 -10.04 -2.85
C HIS A 37 -10.57 -9.33 -1.92
N PHE A 38 -10.43 -8.01 -1.75
CA PHE A 38 -11.24 -7.22 -0.82
C PHE A 38 -11.12 -7.69 0.64
N GLU A 39 -10.10 -8.48 0.97
CA GLU A 39 -9.88 -9.06 2.29
C GLU A 39 -8.38 -9.16 2.57
N LEU A 40 -8.02 -9.01 3.85
CA LEU A 40 -6.65 -9.11 4.35
C LEU A 40 -6.65 -9.81 5.70
N SER A 41 -5.83 -10.86 5.82
CA SER A 41 -5.49 -11.49 7.09
C SER A 41 -4.25 -10.84 7.68
N MET A 42 -4.38 -10.19 8.85
CA MET A 42 -3.25 -9.60 9.58
C MET A 42 -2.26 -10.69 9.95
N GLN A 43 -2.74 -11.83 10.48
CA GLN A 43 -1.89 -12.94 10.91
C GLN A 43 -1.04 -13.52 9.75
N SER A 44 -1.62 -13.61 8.54
CA SER A 44 -0.87 -14.08 7.37
C SER A 44 0.26 -13.12 7.00
N ILE A 45 0.04 -11.81 7.15
CA ILE A 45 1.07 -10.79 6.91
C ILE A 45 2.16 -10.85 7.99
N GLU A 46 1.79 -11.00 9.27
CA GLU A 46 2.73 -11.14 10.37
C GLU A 46 3.69 -12.31 10.16
N ILE A 47 3.16 -13.47 9.76
CA ILE A 47 3.96 -14.67 9.49
C ILE A 47 4.87 -14.46 8.27
N ALA A 48 4.34 -13.89 7.18
CA ALA A 48 5.09 -13.72 5.94
C ALA A 48 6.20 -12.67 6.02
N HIS A 49 6.02 -11.63 6.84
CA HIS A 49 6.92 -10.49 6.90
C HIS A 49 7.61 -10.31 8.26
N LEU A 50 7.32 -11.17 9.24
CA LEU A 50 7.93 -11.19 10.59
C LEU A 50 7.75 -9.86 11.33
N ILE A 51 6.52 -9.36 11.37
CA ILE A 51 6.14 -8.13 12.07
C ILE A 51 5.00 -8.38 13.05
N ASP A 52 4.79 -7.44 13.98
CA ASP A 52 3.53 -7.28 14.71
C ASP A 52 2.66 -6.28 13.94
N PHE A 53 1.56 -6.73 13.33
CA PHE A 53 0.81 -5.93 12.36
C PHE A 53 0.18 -4.71 13.02
N ARG A 54 -0.37 -4.88 14.24
CA ARG A 54 -1.10 -3.82 14.95
C ARG A 54 -0.19 -2.70 15.40
N SER A 55 1.02 -3.03 15.84
CA SER A 55 2.03 -2.04 16.22
C SER A 55 2.66 -1.38 14.99
N TYR A 56 2.95 -2.16 13.94
CA TYR A 56 3.61 -1.66 12.73
C TYR A 56 2.72 -0.72 11.92
N PHE A 57 1.43 -1.05 11.81
CA PHE A 57 0.43 -0.28 11.05
C PHE A 57 -0.55 0.48 11.95
N ALA A 58 -0.12 0.91 13.14
CA ALA A 58 -1.00 1.57 14.10
C ALA A 58 -1.67 2.84 13.53
N GLU A 59 -0.93 3.62 12.74
CA GLU A 59 -1.45 4.84 12.09
C GLU A 59 -2.44 4.50 10.97
N GLU A 60 -2.10 3.52 10.11
CA GLU A 60 -2.98 3.05 9.05
C GLU A 60 -4.28 2.45 9.62
N LEU A 61 -4.18 1.71 10.71
CA LEU A 61 -5.36 1.18 11.42
C LEU A 61 -6.22 2.29 11.99
N ALA A 62 -5.63 3.37 12.51
CA ALA A 62 -6.38 4.53 12.96
C ALA A 62 -7.15 5.20 11.81
N ASP A 63 -6.52 5.38 10.65
CA ASP A 63 -7.17 5.94 9.47
C ASP A 63 -8.30 5.05 8.94
N LEU A 64 -8.14 3.72 9.00
CA LEU A 64 -9.19 2.78 8.64
C LEU A 64 -10.41 2.84 9.57
N GLN A 65 -10.27 3.32 10.81
CA GLN A 65 -11.43 3.46 11.70
C GLN A 65 -12.47 4.44 11.16
N GLU A 66 -12.06 5.51 10.48
CA GLU A 66 -13.00 6.44 9.84
C GLU A 66 -13.74 5.77 8.67
N MET A 67 -13.02 5.00 7.86
CA MET A 67 -13.60 4.22 6.77
C MET A 67 -14.55 3.13 7.30
N GLN A 68 -14.24 2.54 8.45
CA GLN A 68 -15.11 1.58 9.12
C GLN A 68 -16.40 2.23 9.61
N LYS A 69 -16.32 3.41 10.23
CA LYS A 69 -17.50 4.20 10.63
C LYS A 69 -18.37 4.58 9.43
N ALA A 70 -17.76 4.79 8.27
CA ALA A 70 -18.46 5.05 7.00
C ALA A 70 -18.99 3.78 6.31
N GLY A 71 -18.78 2.58 6.88
CA GLY A 71 -19.25 1.31 6.31
C GLY A 71 -18.51 0.88 5.04
N LEU A 72 -17.29 1.38 4.83
CA LEU A 72 -16.47 1.04 3.66
C LEU A 72 -15.58 -0.18 3.92
N VAL A 73 -15.17 -0.37 5.16
CA VAL A 73 -14.37 -1.52 5.61
C VAL A 73 -14.92 -2.07 6.91
N LYS A 74 -14.56 -3.30 7.20
CA LYS A 74 -14.83 -3.96 8.48
C LYS A 74 -13.52 -4.52 9.01
N ILE A 75 -13.16 -4.16 10.24
CA ILE A 75 -12.06 -4.76 10.96
C ILE A 75 -12.65 -5.64 12.07
N GLU A 76 -12.43 -6.94 11.99
CA GLU A 76 -12.96 -7.91 12.95
C GLU A 76 -11.92 -8.99 13.24
N GLY A 77 -11.54 -9.13 14.51
CA GLY A 77 -10.41 -9.99 14.88
C GLY A 77 -9.16 -9.60 14.09
N ASP A 78 -8.54 -10.57 13.42
CA ASP A 78 -7.34 -10.39 12.61
C ASP A 78 -7.63 -10.23 11.11
N TRP A 79 -8.85 -9.81 10.77
CA TRP A 79 -9.27 -9.56 9.39
C TRP A 79 -9.62 -8.10 9.14
N ILE A 80 -9.25 -7.64 7.95
CA ILE A 80 -9.74 -6.40 7.33
C ILE A 80 -10.46 -6.79 6.05
N SER A 81 -11.75 -6.47 5.95
CA SER A 81 -12.55 -6.72 4.75
C SER A 81 -13.09 -5.40 4.19
N VAL A 82 -13.12 -5.27 2.88
CA VAL A 82 -13.75 -4.14 2.18
C VAL A 82 -15.22 -4.48 1.95
N GLU A 83 -16.09 -3.71 2.59
CA GLU A 83 -17.54 -3.88 2.50
C GLU A 83 -18.04 -3.59 1.07
N PRO A 84 -19.22 -4.07 0.67
CA PRO A 84 -19.77 -3.81 -0.67
C PRO A 84 -19.78 -2.33 -1.06
N ALA A 85 -20.08 -1.43 -0.12
CA ALA A 85 -20.05 0.02 -0.33
C ALA A 85 -18.62 0.57 -0.56
N GLY A 86 -17.61 -0.07 0.02
CA GLY A 86 -16.21 0.29 -0.12
C GLY A 86 -15.55 -0.20 -1.41
N ARG A 87 -16.14 -1.16 -2.14
CA ARG A 87 -15.50 -1.75 -3.34
C ARG A 87 -15.24 -0.74 -4.45
N LEU A 88 -16.14 0.22 -4.66
CA LEU A 88 -15.93 1.31 -5.62
C LEU A 88 -14.79 2.26 -5.19
N LEU A 89 -14.48 2.29 -3.89
CA LEU A 89 -13.45 3.12 -3.27
C LEU A 89 -12.24 2.30 -2.81
N VAL A 90 -12.08 1.06 -3.30
CA VAL A 90 -11.04 0.13 -2.82
C VAL A 90 -9.64 0.71 -2.97
N ARG A 91 -9.40 1.50 -4.02
CA ARG A 91 -8.12 2.21 -4.19
C ARG A 91 -7.86 3.18 -3.04
N GLY A 92 -8.90 3.87 -2.58
CA GLY A 92 -8.83 4.74 -1.40
C GLY A 92 -8.44 3.99 -0.13
N VAL A 93 -9.03 2.80 0.08
CA VAL A 93 -8.71 1.92 1.20
C VAL A 93 -7.27 1.42 1.11
N ALA A 94 -6.84 0.91 -0.04
CA ALA A 94 -5.50 0.37 -0.22
C ALA A 94 -4.40 1.45 -0.08
N MET A 95 -4.67 2.68 -0.54
CA MET A 95 -3.74 3.81 -0.41
C MET A 95 -3.44 4.21 1.04
N VAL A 96 -4.24 3.77 2.02
CA VAL A 96 -3.92 3.97 3.44
C VAL A 96 -2.56 3.33 3.79
N PHE A 97 -2.23 2.21 3.14
CA PHE A 97 -0.97 1.48 3.32
C PHE A 97 0.15 1.95 2.37
N ASP A 98 -0.09 2.95 1.52
CA ASP A 98 0.92 3.52 0.63
C ASP A 98 1.77 4.56 1.37
N ARG A 99 3.03 4.21 1.66
CA ARG A 99 3.97 5.08 2.37
C ARG A 99 4.35 6.32 1.57
N TYR A 100 4.54 6.21 0.26
CA TYR A 100 5.02 7.31 -0.56
C TYR A 100 3.96 8.40 -0.69
N LEU A 101 2.68 8.00 -0.77
CA LEU A 101 1.57 8.94 -0.76
C LEU A 101 1.48 9.74 0.56
N ARG A 102 1.74 9.10 1.71
CA ARG A 102 1.79 9.78 3.01
C ARG A 102 2.93 10.79 3.07
N ALA A 103 4.14 10.38 2.68
CA ALA A 103 5.32 11.26 2.69
C ALA A 103 5.11 12.51 1.81
N ASP A 104 4.48 12.36 0.65
CA ASP A 104 4.16 13.49 -0.23
C ASP A 104 3.10 14.43 0.37
N ARG A 105 2.06 13.89 1.03
CA ARG A 105 1.06 14.69 1.75
C ARG A 105 1.69 15.52 2.87
N GLU A 106 2.59 14.93 3.64
CA GLU A 106 3.31 15.63 4.71
C GLU A 106 4.20 16.74 4.15
N ARG A 107 5.00 16.44 3.12
CA ARG A 107 5.83 17.46 2.43
C ARG A 107 5.00 18.61 1.89
N ALA A 108 3.86 18.33 1.26
CA ALA A 108 2.96 19.36 0.77
C ALA A 108 2.41 20.25 1.91
N ARG A 109 2.15 19.67 3.10
CA ARG A 109 1.68 20.41 4.28
C ARG A 109 2.73 21.36 4.86
N TYR A 110 4.02 21.00 4.78
CA TYR A 110 5.13 21.83 5.25
C TYR A 110 5.65 22.85 4.21
N SER A 111 5.24 22.74 2.95
CA SER A 111 5.66 23.64 1.85
C SER A 111 4.96 25.01 1.85
N ARG A 112 4.10 25.32 2.84
CA ARG A 112 3.59 26.69 3.04
C ARG A 112 4.68 27.55 3.69
N VAL A 113 5.58 28.06 2.87
CA VAL A 113 6.42 29.21 3.22
C VAL A 113 5.49 30.42 3.40
N ILE A 114 5.57 31.07 4.57
CA ILE A 114 4.95 32.37 4.88
C ILE A 114 5.58 33.45 4.01
#